data_AF-A0A5J4Z9H2-F1
#
_entry.id   AF-A0A5J4Z9H2-F1
#
_cell.length_a   1.000
_cell.length_b   1.000
_cell.length_c   1.000
_cell.angle_alpha   90.00
_cell.angle_beta   90.00
_cell.angle_gamma   90.00
#
_symmetry.space_group_name_H-M   'P 1'
#
loop_
_entity.id
_entity.type
_entity.pdbx_description
1 polymer ?
#
loop_
_entity_poly.entity_id
_entity_poly.type
_entity_poly.pdbx_seq_one_letter_code
_entity_poly.pdbx_strand_id
1 'polypeptide(L)'
;MGSMVDKLVEYGRDVRKSVSKLCSRYYLLQAIQVAQVLATALIFYRVCMFVADNESPVVVILSGSMLPGMRRGDIMFLWNSNAPLRTGDIVVYEIPGREVPIIHRVIRVHARGIESEQIMTKGDNNFVDDAPLYDGRDLLSRDFLVGRAVGSIPYAGYLTILLNESGVVKYAIVGALVLLSFFLD
;
A
#
# COMPACT_ATOMS: atom_id res chain seq x y z
N MET A 1 -10.48 38.18 -57.56
CA MET A 1 -9.38 37.40 -56.96
C MET A 1 -9.43 37.35 -55.43
N GLY A 2 -9.90 38.41 -54.73
CA GLY A 2 -10.02 38.42 -53.26
C GLY A 2 -10.96 37.35 -52.65
N SER A 3 -12.14 37.12 -53.24
CA SER A 3 -13.14 36.20 -52.66
C SER A 3 -12.76 34.72 -52.61
N MET A 4 -11.75 34.30 -53.40
CA MET A 4 -11.26 32.92 -53.38
C MET A 4 -10.19 32.73 -52.30
N VAL A 5 -9.37 33.76 -52.07
CA VAL A 5 -8.36 33.78 -51.00
C VAL A 5 -9.04 33.81 -49.63
N ASP A 6 -10.09 34.61 -49.46
CA ASP A 6 -10.83 34.69 -48.19
C ASP A 6 -11.48 33.35 -47.80
N LYS A 7 -12.05 32.63 -48.77
CA LYS A 7 -12.62 31.29 -48.57
C LYS A 7 -11.58 30.25 -48.16
N LEU A 8 -10.37 30.34 -48.71
CA LEU A 8 -9.26 29.45 -48.34
C LEU A 8 -8.75 29.74 -46.92
N VAL A 9 -8.70 31.01 -46.51
CA VAL A 9 -8.31 31.42 -45.16
C VAL A 9 -9.36 31.00 -44.12
N GLU A 10 -10.64 31.08 -44.46
CA GLU A 10 -11.73 30.62 -43.60
C GLU A 10 -11.73 29.10 -43.45
N TYR A 11 -11.56 28.36 -44.54
CA TYR A 11 -11.41 26.91 -44.52
C TYR A 11 -10.20 26.46 -43.67
N GLY A 12 -9.06 27.14 -43.80
CA GLY A 12 -7.88 26.88 -42.97
C GLY A 12 -8.12 27.11 -41.47
N ARG A 13 -8.93 28.13 -41.11
CA ARG A 13 -9.34 28.39 -39.72
C ARG A 13 -10.25 27.28 -39.18
N ASP A 14 -11.18 26.78 -39.98
CA ASP A 14 -12.10 25.71 -39.58
C ASP A 14 -11.39 24.35 -39.45
N VAL A 15 -10.45 24.05 -40.34
CA VAL A 15 -9.57 22.88 -40.20
C VAL A 15 -8.75 22.98 -38.92
N ARG A 16 -8.12 24.13 -38.64
CA ARG A 16 -7.33 24.31 -37.40
C ARG A 16 -8.18 24.18 -36.14
N LYS A 17 -9.39 24.73 -36.11
CA LYS A 17 -10.34 24.56 -34.99
C LYS A 17 -10.76 23.10 -34.82
N SER A 18 -10.97 22.38 -35.92
CA SER A 18 -11.34 20.96 -35.91
C SER A 18 -10.19 20.09 -35.40
N VAL A 19 -8.97 20.31 -35.88
CA VAL A 19 -7.75 19.62 -35.41
C VAL A 19 -7.49 19.90 -33.93
N SER A 20 -7.59 21.16 -33.49
CA SER A 20 -7.42 21.51 -32.07
C SER A 20 -8.46 20.84 -31.16
N LYS A 21 -9.72 20.74 -31.60
CA LYS A 21 -10.77 20.00 -30.87
C LYS A 21 -10.49 18.50 -30.79
N LEU A 22 -9.95 17.90 -31.86
CA LEU A 22 -9.58 16.48 -31.87
C LEU A 22 -8.45 16.20 -30.87
N CYS A 23 -7.40 17.03 -30.84
CA CYS A 23 -6.31 16.91 -29.85
C CYS A 23 -6.82 17.09 -28.41
N SER A 24 -7.70 18.07 -28.16
CA SER A 24 -8.27 18.27 -26.81
C SER A 24 -9.13 17.09 -26.34
N ARG A 25 -9.92 16.49 -27.24
CA ARG A 25 -10.70 15.29 -26.93
C ARG A 25 -9.79 14.09 -26.66
N TYR A 26 -8.69 13.95 -27.40
CA TYR A 26 -7.71 12.90 -27.18
C TYR A 26 -7.11 12.94 -25.78
N TYR A 27 -6.56 14.10 -25.36
CA TYR A 27 -6.01 14.26 -24.01
C TYR A 27 -7.06 14.08 -22.91
N LEU A 28 -8.30 14.51 -23.14
CA LEU A 28 -9.40 14.30 -22.19
C LEU A 28 -9.71 12.80 -22.03
N LEU A 29 -9.80 12.04 -23.12
CA LEU A 29 -10.03 10.60 -23.08
C LEU A 29 -8.88 9.86 -22.39
N GLN A 30 -7.63 10.24 -22.66
CA GLN A 30 -6.44 9.68 -22.00
C GLN A 30 -6.47 9.96 -20.48
N ALA A 31 -6.83 11.19 -20.08
CA ALA A 31 -7.00 11.54 -18.67
C ALA A 31 -8.10 10.73 -17.99
N ILE A 32 -9.23 10.51 -18.67
CA ILE A 32 -10.33 9.66 -18.17
C ILE A 32 -9.88 8.21 -18.00
N GLN A 33 -9.12 7.66 -18.95
CA GLN A 33 -8.59 6.30 -18.85
C GLN A 33 -7.63 6.14 -17.67
N VAL A 34 -6.70 7.08 -17.48
CA VAL A 34 -5.80 7.08 -16.33
C VAL A 34 -6.60 7.18 -15.03
N ALA A 35 -7.57 8.09 -14.96
CA ALA A 35 -8.43 8.23 -13.79
C ALA A 35 -9.22 6.95 -13.49
N GLN A 36 -9.71 6.24 -14.52
CA GLN A 36 -10.40 4.97 -14.37
C GLN A 36 -9.48 3.87 -13.82
N VAL A 37 -8.24 3.76 -14.32
CA VAL A 37 -7.25 2.80 -13.81
C VAL A 37 -6.92 3.09 -12.34
N LEU A 38 -6.71 4.35 -11.99
CA LEU A 38 -6.45 4.75 -10.61
C LEU A 38 -7.65 4.50 -9.69
N ALA A 39 -8.86 4.84 -10.14
CA ALA A 39 -10.08 4.61 -9.37
C ALA A 39 -10.34 3.12 -9.13
N THR A 40 -10.16 2.27 -10.14
CA THR A 40 -10.32 0.81 -9.99
C THR A 40 -9.30 0.23 -9.02
N ALA A 41 -8.04 0.66 -9.08
CA ALA A 41 -7.02 0.26 -8.11
C ALA A 41 -7.36 0.69 -6.67
N LEU A 42 -7.85 1.92 -6.49
CA LEU A 42 -8.27 2.43 -5.17
C LEU A 42 -9.48 1.69 -4.62
N ILE A 43 -10.48 1.40 -5.46
CA ILE A 43 -11.67 0.62 -5.07
C ILE A 43 -11.24 -0.78 -4.66
N PHE A 44 -10.36 -1.43 -5.46
CA PHE A 44 -9.83 -2.74 -5.11
C PHE A 44 -9.13 -2.74 -3.75
N TYR A 45 -8.25 -1.76 -3.49
CA TYR A 45 -7.59 -1.63 -2.20
C TYR A 45 -8.59 -1.42 -1.04
N ARG A 46 -9.64 -0.61 -1.27
CA ARG A 46 -10.72 -0.38 -0.29
C ARG A 46 -11.54 -1.63 -0.01
N VAL A 47 -11.82 -2.44 -1.02
CA VAL A 47 -12.47 -3.74 -0.87
C VAL A 47 -11.59 -4.68 -0.04
N CYS A 48 -10.28 -4.73 -0.30
CA CYS A 48 -9.35 -5.53 0.51
C CYS A 48 -9.37 -5.12 1.99
N MET A 49 -9.33 -3.83 2.30
CA MET A 49 -9.44 -3.32 3.68
C MET A 49 -10.76 -3.75 4.34
N PHE A 50 -11.88 -3.63 3.62
CA PHE A 50 -13.19 -4.03 4.12
C PHE A 50 -13.28 -5.55 4.37
N VAL A 51 -12.75 -6.39 3.47
CA VAL A 51 -12.77 -7.85 3.60
C VAL A 51 -11.86 -8.32 4.74
N ALA A 52 -10.68 -7.71 4.87
CA ALA A 52 -9.71 -8.07 5.90
C ALA A 52 -10.01 -7.46 7.28
N ASP A 53 -11.02 -6.59 7.36
CA ASP A 53 -11.46 -5.86 8.55
C ASP A 53 -10.32 -5.09 9.26
N ASN A 54 -9.41 -4.52 8.46
CA ASN A 54 -8.30 -3.73 8.96
C ASN A 54 -7.90 -2.60 8.00
N GLU A 55 -7.22 -1.59 8.51
CA GLU A 55 -6.80 -0.42 7.73
C GLU A 55 -5.60 -0.69 6.81
N SER A 56 -4.87 -1.77 7.07
CA SER A 56 -3.62 -2.11 6.38
C SER A 56 -3.53 -3.62 6.11
N PRO A 57 -4.26 -4.15 5.10
CA PRO A 57 -4.35 -5.58 4.85
C PRO A 57 -3.05 -6.17 4.29
N VAL A 58 -2.14 -5.32 3.86
CA VAL A 58 -0.85 -5.69 3.29
C VAL A 58 0.23 -4.84 3.95
N VAL A 59 1.22 -5.48 4.55
CA VAL A 59 2.37 -4.81 5.18
C VAL A 59 3.68 -5.42 4.70
N VAL A 60 4.75 -4.64 4.78
CA VAL A 60 6.10 -5.08 4.38
C VAL A 60 6.99 -5.14 5.61
N ILE A 61 7.75 -6.23 5.75
CA ILE A 61 8.70 -6.37 6.85
C ILE A 61 9.92 -5.48 6.59
N LEU A 62 10.17 -4.54 7.51
CA LEU A 62 11.26 -3.57 7.40
C LEU A 62 12.51 -3.97 8.19
N SER A 63 12.40 -4.89 9.16
CA SER A 63 13.49 -5.26 10.08
C SER A 63 13.78 -6.76 10.09
N GLY A 64 14.88 -7.15 10.76
CA GLY A 64 15.29 -8.55 10.94
C GLY A 64 14.87 -9.16 12.27
N SER A 65 13.90 -8.59 12.99
CA SER A 65 13.48 -9.11 14.30
C SER A 65 12.73 -10.44 14.23
N MET A 66 12.21 -10.80 13.05
CA MET A 66 11.47 -12.04 12.83
C MET A 66 12.29 -13.16 12.17
N LEU A 67 13.62 -13.02 12.11
CA LEU A 67 14.50 -14.09 11.65
C LEU A 67 14.50 -15.28 12.63
N PRO A 68 14.64 -16.54 12.14
CA PRO A 68 14.79 -16.95 10.74
C PRO A 68 13.46 -17.11 9.98
N GLY A 69 12.31 -16.95 10.65
CA GLY A 69 10.99 -17.27 10.08
C GLY A 69 10.55 -16.32 8.97
N MET A 70 10.84 -15.02 9.11
CA MET A 70 10.53 -14.01 8.10
C MET A 70 11.69 -13.03 7.93
N ARG A 71 11.84 -12.50 6.71
CA ARG A 71 12.97 -11.64 6.33
C ARG A 71 12.49 -10.25 5.97
N ARG A 72 13.41 -9.27 6.07
CA ARG A 72 13.18 -7.93 5.51
C ARG A 72 12.84 -8.06 4.03
N GLY A 73 11.82 -7.33 3.60
CA GLY A 73 11.33 -7.35 2.22
C GLY A 73 10.28 -8.42 1.92
N ASP A 74 9.86 -9.21 2.91
CA ASP A 74 8.68 -10.07 2.74
C ASP A 74 7.41 -9.22 2.84
N ILE A 75 6.42 -9.52 1.98
CA ILE A 75 5.07 -8.95 2.07
C ILE A 75 4.23 -9.88 2.94
N MET A 76 3.45 -9.32 3.86
CA MET A 76 2.53 -10.06 4.71
C MET A 76 1.10 -9.60 4.49
N PHE A 77 0.19 -10.56 4.44
CA PHE A 77 -1.25 -10.32 4.40
C PHE A 77 -1.81 -10.41 5.81
N LEU A 78 -2.57 -9.40 6.20
CA LEU A 78 -3.18 -9.28 7.52
C LEU A 78 -4.68 -9.49 7.42
N TRP A 79 -5.21 -10.22 8.39
CA TRP A 79 -6.64 -10.42 8.58
C TRP A 79 -6.98 -10.12 10.04
N ASN A 80 -7.93 -9.24 10.28
CA ASN A 80 -8.47 -8.98 11.61
C ASN A 80 -9.64 -9.93 11.87
N SER A 81 -9.32 -11.12 12.37
CA SER A 81 -10.33 -12.16 12.57
C SER A 81 -10.88 -12.03 13.98
N ASN A 82 -12.20 -12.06 14.16
CA ASN A 82 -12.85 -12.22 15.47
C ASN A 82 -12.58 -13.59 16.14
N ALA A 83 -11.60 -14.35 15.64
CA ALA A 83 -11.10 -15.54 16.31
C ALA A 83 -10.21 -15.16 17.50
N PRO A 84 -10.17 -15.99 18.56
CA PRO A 84 -9.22 -15.83 19.65
C PRO A 84 -7.80 -16.07 19.15
N LEU A 85 -6.87 -15.27 19.65
CA LEU A 85 -5.45 -15.39 19.36
C LEU A 85 -4.87 -16.60 20.07
N ARG A 86 -3.81 -17.16 19.49
CA ARG A 86 -3.10 -18.30 20.04
C ARG A 86 -1.62 -18.00 20.15
N THR A 87 -0.97 -18.63 21.13
CA THR A 87 0.49 -18.65 21.18
C THR A 87 1.04 -19.20 19.87
N GLY A 88 2.02 -18.49 19.30
CA GLY A 88 2.61 -18.79 18.00
C GLY A 88 2.07 -17.94 16.86
N ASP A 89 0.94 -17.24 17.04
CA ASP A 89 0.40 -16.34 16.02
C ASP A 89 1.35 -15.16 15.79
N ILE A 90 1.46 -14.72 14.54
CA ILE A 90 2.21 -13.53 14.18
C ILE A 90 1.20 -12.40 14.03
N VAL A 91 1.39 -11.35 14.81
CA VAL A 91 0.47 -10.21 14.88
C VAL A 91 1.19 -8.93 14.52
N VAL A 92 0.42 -8.01 13.96
CA VAL A 92 0.86 -6.64 13.70
C VAL A 92 0.09 -5.72 14.62
N TYR A 93 0.82 -4.89 15.35
CA TYR A 93 0.23 -3.97 16.30
C TYR A 93 0.90 -2.61 16.24
N GLU A 94 0.14 -1.61 16.62
CA GLU A 94 0.56 -0.22 16.63
C GLU A 94 0.52 0.31 18.06
N ILE A 95 1.59 1.00 18.46
CA ILE A 95 1.66 1.66 19.75
C ILE A 95 1.46 3.16 19.50
N PRO A 96 0.53 3.83 20.20
CA PRO A 96 0.33 5.27 20.07
C PRO A 96 1.64 6.03 20.25
N GLY A 97 1.96 6.93 19.32
CA GLY A 97 3.21 7.70 19.35
C GLY A 97 4.40 7.04 18.63
N ARG A 98 4.23 5.83 18.08
CA ARG A 98 5.17 5.26 17.10
C ARG A 98 4.57 5.29 15.70
N GLU A 99 5.34 5.79 14.74
CA GLU A 99 4.91 5.90 13.34
C GLU A 99 4.96 4.56 12.57
N VAL A 100 5.67 3.56 13.10
CA VAL A 100 5.91 2.29 12.40
C VAL A 100 5.30 1.14 13.19
N PRO A 101 4.39 0.35 12.58
CA PRO A 101 3.79 -0.81 13.23
C PRO A 101 4.83 -1.91 13.49
N ILE A 102 4.60 -2.70 14.53
CA ILE A 102 5.51 -3.76 14.98
C ILE A 102 4.92 -5.12 14.64
N ILE A 103 5.76 -6.00 14.08
CA ILE A 103 5.38 -7.35 13.64
C ILE A 103 6.14 -8.35 14.49
N HIS A 104 5.46 -9.00 15.44
CA HIS A 104 6.10 -9.97 16.34
C HIS A 104 5.19 -11.18 16.63
N ARG A 105 5.77 -12.23 17.22
CA ARG A 105 5.06 -13.47 17.55
C ARG A 105 4.47 -13.42 18.94
N VAL A 106 3.23 -13.85 19.08
CA VAL A 106 2.56 -14.04 20.37
C VAL A 106 3.24 -15.18 21.11
N ILE A 107 3.84 -14.89 22.27
CA ILE A 107 4.46 -15.89 23.14
C ILE A 107 3.55 -16.33 24.28
N ARG A 108 2.63 -15.45 24.74
CA ARG A 108 1.63 -15.78 25.76
C ARG A 108 0.33 -15.03 25.50
N VAL A 109 -0.78 -15.68 25.82
CA VAL A 109 -2.13 -15.09 25.82
C VAL A 109 -2.66 -15.16 27.26
N HIS A 110 -3.04 -14.01 27.80
CA HIS A 110 -3.67 -13.84 29.10
C HIS A 110 -5.14 -13.47 28.86
N ALA A 111 -6.03 -14.13 29.61
CA ALA A 111 -7.49 -14.16 29.44
C ALA A 111 -8.02 -15.02 28.27
N ARG A 112 -9.18 -15.67 28.49
CA ARG A 112 -9.93 -16.44 27.50
C ARG A 112 -11.24 -15.69 27.19
N GLY A 113 -11.21 -14.83 26.19
CA GLY A 113 -12.39 -14.09 25.72
C GLY A 113 -11.98 -12.93 24.81
N ILE A 114 -12.71 -12.72 23.71
CA ILE A 114 -12.34 -11.74 22.66
C ILE A 114 -12.26 -10.30 23.22
N GLU A 115 -13.09 -9.97 24.20
CA GLU A 115 -13.22 -8.60 24.73
C GLU A 115 -12.13 -8.20 25.74
N SER A 116 -11.38 -9.17 26.29
CA SER A 116 -10.34 -8.91 27.29
C SER A 116 -9.04 -9.65 27.00
N GLU A 117 -8.86 -10.09 25.75
CA GLU A 117 -7.67 -10.80 25.32
C GLU A 117 -6.46 -9.88 25.39
N GLN A 118 -5.51 -10.27 26.24
CA GLN A 118 -4.24 -9.59 26.42
C GLN A 118 -3.12 -10.52 25.98
N ILE A 119 -2.18 -10.01 25.20
CA ILE A 119 -1.10 -10.80 24.66
C ILE A 119 0.25 -10.25 25.06
N MET A 120 1.23 -11.13 25.08
CA MET A 120 2.63 -10.76 25.12
C MET A 120 3.29 -11.26 23.85
N THR A 121 3.99 -10.36 23.17
CA THR A 121 4.66 -10.58 21.91
C THR A 121 6.17 -10.53 22.09
N LYS A 122 6.87 -11.14 21.15
CA LYS A 122 8.32 -11.11 21.07
C LYS A 122 8.76 -11.32 19.62
N GLY A 123 9.79 -10.59 19.19
CA GLY A 123 10.49 -10.88 17.94
C GLY A 123 11.22 -12.23 18.01
N ASP A 124 11.09 -13.04 16.96
CA ASP A 124 11.71 -14.38 16.90
C ASP A 124 13.23 -14.32 17.13
N ASN A 125 13.88 -13.26 16.64
CA ASN A 125 15.31 -12.99 16.75
C ASN A 125 15.69 -12.06 17.92
N ASN A 126 14.73 -11.61 18.73
CA ASN A 126 15.02 -10.74 19.89
C ASN A 126 15.36 -11.59 21.12
N PHE A 127 16.16 -11.05 22.06
CA PHE A 127 16.48 -11.75 23.32
C PHE A 127 15.41 -11.55 24.40
N VAL A 128 14.75 -10.39 24.39
CA VAL A 128 13.75 -9.98 25.37
C VAL A 128 12.38 -9.90 24.69
N ASP A 129 11.31 -10.06 25.46
CA ASP A 129 9.94 -9.79 25.01
C ASP A 129 9.69 -8.28 24.81
N ASP A 130 8.51 -7.97 24.25
CA ASP A 130 8.14 -6.60 23.90
C ASP A 130 7.49 -5.82 25.04
N ALA A 131 7.44 -6.35 26.27
CA ALA A 131 6.83 -5.66 27.41
C ALA A 131 7.38 -4.23 27.61
N PRO A 132 8.69 -3.95 27.46
CA PRO A 132 9.22 -2.59 27.55
C PRO A 132 8.71 -1.63 26.47
N LEU A 133 8.13 -2.15 25.38
CA LEU A 133 7.63 -1.36 24.26
C LEU A 133 6.18 -0.92 24.46
N TYR A 134 5.42 -1.50 25.39
CA TYR A 134 3.99 -1.24 25.52
C TYR A 134 3.65 0.03 26.32
N ASP A 135 4.53 1.03 26.37
CA ASP A 135 4.32 2.30 27.09
C ASP A 135 3.88 2.12 28.55
N GLY A 136 4.59 1.28 29.30
CA GLY A 136 4.33 1.06 30.73
C GLY A 136 3.23 0.04 31.03
N ARG A 137 2.77 -0.71 30.03
CA ARG A 137 1.88 -1.87 30.20
C ARG A 137 2.69 -3.17 30.17
N ASP A 138 2.29 -4.16 30.95
CA ASP A 138 2.94 -5.49 30.91
C ASP A 138 2.42 -6.35 29.75
N LEU A 139 1.20 -6.07 29.28
CA LEU A 139 0.51 -6.84 28.24
C LEU A 139 -0.15 -5.90 27.23
N LEU A 140 -0.24 -6.38 25.98
CA LEU A 140 -0.88 -5.66 24.88
C LEU A 140 -2.34 -6.07 24.75
N SER A 141 -3.26 -5.11 24.82
CA SER A 141 -4.67 -5.34 24.55
C SER A 141 -4.94 -5.51 23.05
N ARG A 142 -6.01 -6.23 22.72
CA ARG A 142 -6.47 -6.45 21.35
C ARG A 142 -6.73 -5.16 20.56
N ASP A 143 -7.09 -4.07 21.23
CA ASP A 143 -7.37 -2.77 20.58
C ASP A 143 -6.17 -2.16 19.83
N PHE A 144 -4.95 -2.58 20.17
CA PHE A 144 -3.72 -2.13 19.50
C PHE A 144 -3.35 -3.00 18.30
N LEU A 145 -4.08 -4.10 18.07
CA LEU A 145 -3.81 -5.00 16.96
C LEU A 145 -4.42 -4.46 15.66
N VAL A 146 -3.57 -4.34 14.65
CA VAL A 146 -4.01 -4.09 13.27
C VAL A 146 -4.55 -5.36 12.65
N GLY A 147 -3.92 -6.51 12.93
CA GLY A 147 -4.38 -7.79 12.43
C GLY A 147 -3.39 -8.93 12.64
N ARG A 148 -3.85 -10.14 12.32
CA ARG A 148 -3.06 -11.37 12.35
C ARG A 148 -2.55 -11.70 10.95
N ALA A 149 -1.30 -12.15 10.86
CA ALA A 149 -0.72 -12.62 9.62
C ALA A 149 -1.41 -13.92 9.14
N VAL A 150 -1.88 -13.94 7.90
CA VAL A 150 -2.50 -15.12 7.27
C VAL A 150 -1.63 -15.73 6.17
N GLY A 151 -0.69 -14.97 5.61
CA GLY A 151 0.23 -15.44 4.60
C GLY A 151 1.32 -14.43 4.31
N SER A 152 2.39 -14.88 3.65
CA SER A 152 3.49 -14.03 3.22
C SER A 152 4.00 -14.39 1.84
N ILE A 153 4.55 -13.40 1.13
CA ILE A 153 5.25 -13.56 -0.13
C ILE A 153 6.69 -13.09 0.08
N PRO A 154 7.68 -13.99 0.01
CA PRO A 154 9.05 -13.63 0.30
C PRO A 154 9.62 -12.70 -0.77
N TYR A 155 10.49 -11.77 -0.36
CA TYR A 155 11.23 -10.83 -1.21
C TYR A 155 10.42 -9.81 -2.05
N ALA A 156 9.10 -9.98 -2.21
CA ALA A 156 8.28 -9.11 -3.07
C ALA A 156 8.25 -7.64 -2.59
N GLY A 157 8.42 -7.42 -1.29
CA GLY A 157 8.42 -6.11 -0.65
C GLY A 157 9.71 -5.32 -0.89
N TYR A 158 10.77 -5.93 -1.42
CA TYR A 158 11.97 -5.18 -1.84
C TYR A 158 11.65 -4.18 -2.94
N LEU A 159 10.68 -4.47 -3.81
CA LEU A 159 10.23 -3.51 -4.83
C LEU A 159 9.66 -2.24 -4.19
N THR A 160 8.78 -2.40 -3.19
CA THR A 160 8.21 -1.27 -2.46
C THR A 160 9.26 -0.52 -1.63
N ILE A 161 10.21 -1.25 -1.02
CA ILE A 161 11.30 -0.64 -0.25
C ILE A 161 12.19 0.20 -1.18
N LEU A 162 12.59 -0.34 -2.34
CA LEU A 162 13.42 0.37 -3.30
C LEU A 162 12.74 1.67 -3.79
N LEU A 163 11.45 1.58 -4.13
CA LEU A 163 10.65 2.71 -4.57
C LEU A 163 10.49 3.79 -3.49
N ASN A 164 10.43 3.40 -2.22
CA ASN A 164 10.21 4.33 -1.11
C ASN A 164 11.52 4.95 -0.58
N GLU A 165 12.59 4.15 -0.48
CA GLU A 165 13.90 4.60 0.04
C GLU A 165 14.69 5.42 -0.98
N SER A 166 14.54 5.15 -2.29
CA SER A 166 15.31 5.84 -3.33
C SER A 166 14.45 6.77 -4.18
N GLY A 167 14.48 8.07 -3.84
CA GLY A 167 13.79 9.10 -4.60
C GLY A 167 14.19 9.11 -6.08
N VAL A 168 15.47 8.84 -6.39
CA VAL A 168 15.98 8.78 -7.77
C VAL A 168 15.29 7.70 -8.59
N VAL A 169 15.14 6.48 -8.06
CA VAL A 169 14.48 5.38 -8.77
C VAL A 169 13.00 5.68 -8.96
N LYS A 170 12.34 6.24 -7.94
CA LYS A 170 10.94 6.67 -8.02
C LYS A 170 10.73 7.65 -9.17
N TYR A 171 11.53 8.71 -9.25
CA TYR A 171 11.40 9.70 -10.33
C TYR A 171 11.84 9.16 -11.69
N ALA A 172 12.84 8.28 -11.73
CA ALA A 172 13.27 7.63 -12.96
C ALA A 172 12.15 6.76 -13.57
N ILE A 173 11.42 6.00 -12.76
CA ILE A 173 10.29 5.18 -13.23
C ILE A 173 9.15 6.05 -13.74
N VAL A 174 8.79 7.11 -12.99
CA VAL A 174 7.75 8.06 -13.45
C VAL A 174 8.17 8.72 -14.77
N GLY A 175 9.42 9.16 -14.87
CA GLY A 175 9.97 9.75 -16.11
C GLY A 175 9.97 8.77 -17.27
N ALA A 176 10.33 7.50 -17.04
CA ALA A 176 10.29 6.45 -18.06
C ALA A 176 8.86 6.18 -18.54
N LEU A 177 7.87 6.12 -17.64
CA LEU A 177 6.46 5.93 -18.00
C LEU A 177 5.93 7.10 -18.84
N VAL A 178 6.27 8.33 -18.46
CA VAL A 178 5.90 9.54 -19.23
C VAL A 178 6.55 9.52 -20.61
N LEU A 179 7.85 9.20 -20.71
CA LEU A 179 8.52 9.02 -22.01
C LEU A 179 7.85 7.94 -22.85
N LEU A 180 7.58 6.77 -22.26
CA LEU A 180 6.94 5.65 -22.93
C LEU A 180 5.55 6.03 -23.47
N SER A 181 4.77 6.84 -22.74
CA SER A 181 3.48 7.33 -23.23
C SER A 181 3.57 8.24 -24.45
N PHE A 182 4.71 8.93 -24.66
CA PHE A 182 4.92 9.70 -25.89
C PHE A 182 5.33 8.83 -27.09
N PHE A 183 5.87 7.63 -26.86
CA PHE A 183 6.31 6.71 -27.92
C PHE A 183 5.27 5.66 -28.30
N LEU A 184 4.29 5.38 -27.43
CA LEU A 184 3.22 4.40 -27.66
C LEU A 184 1.97 5.00 -28.34
N ASP A 185 2.00 6.30 -28.66
CA ASP A 185 0.94 7.04 -29.35
C ASP A 185 1.29 7.27 -30.84
#